data_AF-A0A2V9NYH3-F1
#
_entry.id   AF-A0A2V9NYH3-F1
#
_cell.length_a   1.000
_cell.length_b   1.000
_cell.length_c   1.000
_cell.angle_alpha   90.00
_cell.angle_beta   90.00
_cell.angle_gamma   90.00
#
_symmetry.space_group_name_H-M   'P 1'
#
loop_
_entity.id
_entity.type
_entity.pdbx_description
1 polymer ?
#
loop_
_entity_poly.entity_id
_entity_poly.type
_entity_poly.pdbx_seq_one_letter_code
_entity_poly.pdbx_strand_id
1 'polypeptide(L)' 'MDVERVIDEIEQLEEMWEAADIRPLSASDISAANRRHDEMLARSPWFRLWQQYGVCCRTEAPVLRLPE' A
#
# COMPACT_ATOMS: atom_id res chain seq x y z
N MET A 1 -26.27 25.38 -18.95
CA MET A 1 -25.69 24.25 -18.22
C MET A 1 -26.60 23.08 -18.51
N ASP A 2 -26.06 21.99 -19.06
CA ASP A 2 -26.86 20.82 -19.42
C ASP A 2 -26.94 19.91 -18.20
N VAL A 3 -28.11 19.89 -17.55
CA VAL A 3 -28.32 19.22 -16.27
C VAL A 3 -28.27 17.70 -16.44
N GLU A 4 -28.84 17.18 -17.52
CA GLU A 4 -28.85 15.74 -17.82
C GLU A 4 -27.42 15.23 -18.05
N ARG A 5 -26.61 16.00 -18.79
CA ARG A 5 -25.20 15.66 -19.00
C ARG A 5 -24.40 15.62 -17.68
N VAL A 6 -24.68 16.54 -16.77
CA VAL A 6 -23.99 16.56 -15.46
C VAL A 6 -24.43 15.38 -14.59
N ILE A 7 -25.69 14.96 -14.66
CA ILE A 7 -26.19 13.77 -13.96
C ILE A 7 -25.48 12.52 -14.52
N ASP A 8 -25.45 12.34 -15.83
CA ASP A 8 -24.76 11.20 -16.48
C ASP A 8 -23.26 11.14 -16.11
N GLU A 9 -22.59 12.30 -16.05
CA GLU A 9 -21.18 12.40 -15.64
C GLU A 9 -20.97 11.99 -14.17
N ILE A 10 -21.91 12.33 -13.28
CA ILE A 10 -21.85 11.93 -11.86
C ILE A 10 -22.11 10.42 -11.73
N GLU A 11 -23.13 9.89 -12.39
CA GLU A 11 -23.48 8.47 -12.33
C GLU A 11 -22.33 7.59 -12.85
N GLN A 12 -21.68 7.99 -13.95
CA GLN A 12 -20.49 7.26 -14.44
C GLN A 12 -19.34 7.26 -13.44
N LEU A 13 -19.12 8.38 -12.74
CA LEU A 13 -18.09 8.45 -11.70
C LEU A 13 -18.45 7.56 -10.52
N GLU A 14 -19.72 7.55 -10.08
CA GLU A 14 -20.19 6.69 -9.00
C GLU A 14 -20.02 5.21 -9.36
N GLU A 15 -20.41 4.78 -10.56
CA GLU A 15 -20.21 3.40 -11.03
C GLU A 15 -18.73 3.01 -11.04
N MET A 16 -17.85 3.89 -11.52
CA MET A 16 -16.41 3.65 -11.52
C MET A 16 -15.82 3.52 -10.10
N TRP A 17 -16.39 4.22 -9.13
CA TRP A 17 -15.95 4.16 -7.72
C TRP A 17 -16.53 2.95 -6.96
N GLU A 18 -17.79 2.58 -7.24
CA GLU A 18 -18.44 1.43 -6.62
C GLU A 18 -17.93 0.09 -7.15
N ALA A 19 -17.43 0.06 -8.40
CA ALA A 19 -16.73 -1.08 -8.96
C ALA A 19 -15.36 -1.27 -8.29
N ALA A 20 -15.37 -1.77 -7.04
CA ALA A 20 -14.17 -2.26 -6.39
C ALA A 20 -13.46 -3.24 -7.35
N ASP A 21 -12.18 -3.00 -7.63
CA ASP A 21 -11.39 -3.93 -8.45
C ASP A 21 -11.22 -5.24 -7.68
N ILE A 22 -12.13 -6.19 -7.91
CA ILE A 22 -12.17 -7.49 -7.25
C ILE A 22 -11.20 -8.51 -7.89
N ARG A 23 -10.42 -8.10 -8.90
CA ARG A 23 -9.44 -9.01 -9.49
C ARG A 23 -8.39 -9.39 -8.44
N PRO A 24 -7.85 -10.61 -8.50
CA PRO A 24 -6.71 -10.98 -7.66
C PRO A 24 -5.54 -10.01 -7.87
N LEU A 25 -4.88 -9.62 -6.78
CA LEU A 25 -3.72 -8.73 -6.85
C LEU A 25 -2.60 -9.37 -7.65
N SER A 26 -2.11 -8.65 -8.66
CA SER A 26 -0.89 -9.03 -9.37
C SER A 26 0.34 -8.75 -8.52
N ALA A 27 1.49 -9.30 -8.93
CA ALA A 27 2.78 -8.98 -8.30
C ALA A 27 3.09 -7.46 -8.33
N SER A 28 2.64 -6.76 -9.38
CA SER A 28 2.79 -5.30 -9.48
C SER A 28 1.93 -4.56 -8.46
N ASP A 29 0.68 -5.01 -8.26
CA ASP A 29 -0.24 -4.38 -7.31
C ASP A 29 0.27 -4.55 -5.87
N ILE A 30 0.76 -5.75 -5.54
CA ILE A 30 1.38 -6.03 -4.24
C ILE A 30 2.62 -5.16 -4.03
N SER A 31 3.48 -5.04 -5.05
CA SER A 31 4.67 -4.18 -4.98
C SER A 31 4.30 -2.71 -4.77
N ALA A 32 3.29 -2.20 -5.48
CA ALA A 32 2.81 -0.84 -5.31
C ALA A 32 2.21 -0.59 -3.92
N ALA A 33 1.41 -1.53 -3.41
CA ALA A 33 0.84 -1.46 -2.06
C ALA A 33 1.94 -1.45 -0.99
N ASN A 34 2.96 -2.30 -1.13
CA ASN A 34 4.11 -2.35 -0.23
C ASN A 34 4.89 -1.03 -0.25
N ARG A 35 5.16 -0.43 -1.42
CA ARG A 35 5.82 0.88 -1.49
C ARG A 35 5.03 1.95 -0.74
N ARG A 36 3.73 2.03 -0.96
CA ARG A 36 2.86 3.01 -0.28
C ARG A 36 2.86 2.80 1.23
N HIS A 37 2.79 1.54 1.67
CA HIS A 37 2.87 1.18 3.09
C HIS A 37 4.21 1.61 3.71
N ASP A 38 5.31 1.33 3.03
CA ASP A 38 6.66 1.67 3.48
C ASP A 38 6.85 3.19 3.58
N GLU A 39 6.37 3.95 2.59
CA GLU A 39 6.38 5.42 2.60
C GLU A 39 5.58 5.98 3.79
N MET A 40 4.38 5.45 4.01
CA MET A 40 3.50 5.86 5.11
C MET A 40 4.15 5.61 6.49
N LEU A 41 4.88 4.51 6.63
CA LEU A 41 5.51 4.11 7.89
C LEU A 41 6.98 4.51 8.02
N ALA A 42 7.56 5.19 7.03
CA ALA A 42 8.99 5.55 7.00
C ALA A 42 9.47 6.33 8.24
N ARG A 43 8.56 7.00 8.96
CA ARG A 43 8.85 7.74 10.21
C ARG A 43 8.56 6.96 11.49
N SER A 44 7.92 5.80 11.41
CA SER A 44 7.66 4.95 12.57
C SER A 44 8.95 4.28 13.06
N PRO A 45 9.36 4.49 14.33
CA PRO A 45 10.53 3.82 14.89
C PRO A 45 10.40 2.29 14.84
N TRP A 46 9.20 1.77 15.08
CA TRP A 46 8.92 0.34 15.00
C TRP A 46 9.04 -0.21 13.58
N PHE A 47 8.59 0.55 12.59
CA PHE A 47 8.71 0.14 11.19
C PHE A 47 10.18 0.14 10.74
N ARG A 48 10.98 1.13 11.14
CA ARG A 48 12.42 1.13 10.87
C ARG A 48 13.14 -0.06 11.51
N LEU A 49 12.77 -0.38 12.75
CA LEU A 49 13.31 -1.56 13.45
C LEU A 49 12.91 -2.84 12.71
N TRP A 50 11.65 -2.99 12.34
CA TRP A 50 11.20 -4.12 11.54
C TRP A 50 11.86 -4.18 10.17
N GLN A 51 12.09 -3.06 9.47
CA GLN A 51 12.79 -3.06 8.19
C GLN A 51 14.25 -3.50 8.33
N GLN A 52 14.90 -3.13 9.43
CA GLN A 52 16.30 -3.49 9.72
C GLN A 52 16.46 -4.95 10.19
N TYR A 53 15.47 -5.48 10.93
CA TYR A 53 15.59 -6.77 11.62
C TYR A 53 14.58 -7.85 11.19
N GLY A 54 13.55 -7.47 10.42
CA GLY A 54 12.42 -8.30 10.01
C GLY A 54 12.81 -9.47 9.11
N VAL A 55 12.07 -10.56 9.25
CA VAL A 55 12.52 -11.93 8.94
C VAL A 55 12.29 -12.35 7.48
N CYS A 56 11.49 -11.64 6.68
CA CYS A 56 11.02 -12.23 5.41
C CYS A 56 12.07 -12.36 4.30
N CYS A 57 13.21 -11.66 4.37
CA CYS A 57 14.25 -11.69 3.33
C CYS A 57 15.67 -11.94 3.84
N ARG A 58 15.84 -12.28 5.14
CA ARG A 58 17.18 -12.56 5.66
C ARG A 58 17.48 -14.04 5.51
N THR A 59 18.59 -14.35 4.85
CA THR A 59 19.13 -15.71 4.82
C THR A 59 19.66 -16.12 6.20
N GLU A 60 19.98 -15.14 7.06
CA GLU A 60 20.63 -15.34 8.35
C GLU A 60 19.89 -14.62 9.49
N ALA A 61 20.01 -15.15 10.70
CA ALA A 61 19.36 -14.60 11.88
C ALA A 61 19.95 -13.21 12.28
N PRO A 62 19.12 -12.28 12.78
CA PRO A 62 19.62 -11.03 13.34
C PRO A 62 20.61 -11.26 14.49
N VAL A 63 21.81 -10.69 14.40
CA VAL A 63 22.74 -10.59 15.53
C VAL A 63 22.49 -9.28 16.27
N LEU A 64 21.91 -9.35 17.47
CA LEU A 64 21.71 -8.19 18.34
C LEU A 64 23.06 -7.81 18.97
N ARG A 65 23.58 -6.62 18.64
CA ARG A 65 24.71 -6.02 19.36
C ARG A 65 24.17 -5.03 20.39
N LEU A 66 24.27 -5.39 21.66
CA LEU A 66 23.93 -4.51 22.77
C LEU A 66 25.08 -3.51 22.98
N PRO A 67 24.79 -2.24 23.32
CA PRO A 67 25.82 -1.31 23.80
C PRO A 67 26.39 -1.82 25.12
N GLU A 68 27.70 -1.61 25.33
CA GLU A 68 28.37 -1.82 26.64
C GLU A 68 27.81 -0.90 27.73
#